data_AF-A0A071MA53-F1
#
_entry.id   AF-A0A071MA53-F1
#
_cell.length_a   1.000
_cell.length_b   1.000
_cell.length_c   1.000
_cell.angle_alpha   90.00
_cell.angle_beta   90.00
_cell.angle_gamma   90.00
#
_symmetry.space_group_name_H-M   'P 1'
#
loop_
_entity.id
_entity.type
_entity.pdbx_description
1 polymer ?
#
loop_
_entity_poly.entity_id
_entity_poly.type
_entity_poly.pdbx_seq_one_letter_code
_entity_poly.pdbx_strand_id
1 'polypeptide(L)'
;MSSESTKIGFSGWRLLLSFVIFIYIMTYTLFTIKYLFLSWAGDYGFLNNLIHPSDSFVANEEIKLAIFTIIGALFGGATLGITSLHKYSAVTKTLDIDHLWGYLMAPMLSIVIGILIFCLLYSGLMVLNGGASINAAQTSVKIGYLSLGAICSYNWDVFVMKLQKLSKHVSEE
;
A
#
# COMPACT_ATOMS: atom_id res chain seq x y z
N MET A 1 -40.81 -23.06 -14.00
CA MET A 1 -39.97 -21.92 -14.43
C MET A 1 -38.52 -22.30 -14.26
N SER A 2 -37.89 -22.71 -15.36
CA SER A 2 -36.48 -23.09 -15.43
C SER A 2 -35.61 -21.87 -15.18
N SER A 3 -34.82 -21.90 -14.11
CA SER A 3 -33.73 -20.95 -13.92
C SER A 3 -32.69 -21.21 -15.01
N GLU A 4 -32.67 -20.35 -16.02
CA GLU A 4 -31.64 -20.34 -17.05
C GLU A 4 -30.27 -20.27 -16.37
N SER A 5 -29.51 -21.35 -16.47
CA SER A 5 -28.08 -21.33 -16.22
C SER A 5 -27.50 -20.39 -17.28
N THR A 6 -27.26 -19.13 -16.91
CA THR A 6 -26.52 -18.18 -17.73
C THR A 6 -25.14 -18.79 -17.94
N LYS A 7 -24.94 -19.46 -19.07
CA LYS A 7 -23.62 -19.92 -19.50
C LYS A 7 -22.80 -18.67 -19.68
N ILE A 8 -22.01 -18.33 -18.66
CA ILE A 8 -21.07 -17.23 -18.70
C ILE A 8 -20.06 -17.60 -19.79
N GLY A 9 -20.31 -17.06 -20.99
CA GLY A 9 -19.45 -17.26 -22.14
C GLY A 9 -18.04 -16.83 -21.81
N PHE A 10 -17.07 -17.63 -22.22
CA PHE A 10 -15.66 -17.28 -22.20
C PHE A 10 -15.46 -16.02 -23.05
N SER A 11 -15.51 -14.84 -22.43
CA SER A 11 -15.32 -13.59 -23.14
C SER A 11 -13.82 -13.31 -23.17
N GLY A 12 -13.22 -13.27 -24.37
CA GLY A 12 -11.82 -12.86 -24.55
C GLY A 12 -11.52 -11.48 -23.92
N TRP A 13 -12.55 -10.63 -23.81
CA TRP A 13 -12.50 -9.35 -23.11
C TRP A 13 -12.09 -9.48 -21.63
N ARG A 14 -12.69 -10.40 -20.87
CA ARG A 14 -12.34 -10.63 -19.45
C ARG A 14 -10.90 -11.11 -19.27
N LEU A 15 -10.42 -11.96 -20.18
CA LEU A 15 -9.02 -12.39 -20.14
C LEU A 15 -8.05 -11.24 -20.41
N LEU A 16 -8.36 -10.40 -21.40
CA LEU A 16 -7.58 -9.21 -21.69
C LEU A 16 -7.55 -8.26 -20.48
N LEU A 17 -8.71 -8.02 -19.85
CA LEU A 17 -8.83 -7.20 -18.65
C LEU A 17 -8.02 -7.75 -17.47
N SER A 18 -8.15 -9.04 -17.17
CA SER A 18 -7.36 -9.70 -16.13
C SER A 18 -5.86 -9.61 -16.41
N PHE A 19 -5.45 -9.75 -17.68
CA PHE A 19 -4.05 -9.65 -18.08
C PHE A 19 -3.49 -8.23 -17.92
N VAL A 20 -4.27 -7.20 -18.28
CA VAL A 20 -3.90 -5.79 -18.07
C VAL A 20 -3.75 -5.48 -16.58
N ILE A 21 -4.71 -5.92 -15.74
CA ILE A 21 -4.64 -5.75 -14.29
C ILE A 21 -3.43 -6.48 -13.71
N PHE A 22 -3.15 -7.70 -14.19
CA PHE A 22 -1.98 -8.45 -13.77
C PHE A 22 -0.67 -7.72 -14.10
N ILE A 23 -0.51 -7.24 -15.34
CA ILE A 23 0.67 -6.46 -15.75
C ILE A 23 0.79 -5.21 -14.88
N TYR A 24 -0.31 -4.51 -14.63
CA TYR A 24 -0.31 -3.34 -13.77
C TYR A 24 0.19 -3.67 -12.36
N ILE A 25 -0.36 -4.73 -11.74
CA ILE A 25 0.05 -5.18 -10.40
C ILE A 25 1.52 -5.56 -10.35
N MET A 26 1.97 -6.35 -11.33
CA MET A 26 3.37 -6.76 -11.43
C MET A 26 4.30 -5.56 -11.60
N THR A 27 3.92 -4.60 -12.44
CA THR A 27 4.73 -3.42 -12.73
C THR A 27 4.97 -2.60 -11.46
N TYR A 28 3.92 -2.19 -10.75
CA TYR A 28 4.11 -1.39 -9.54
C TYR A 28 4.76 -2.19 -8.40
N THR A 29 4.54 -3.51 -8.32
CA THR A 29 5.20 -4.37 -7.34
C THR A 29 6.71 -4.42 -7.59
N LEU A 30 7.14 -4.58 -8.84
CA LEU A 30 8.56 -4.56 -9.21
C LEU A 30 9.21 -3.19 -8.93
N PHE A 31 8.50 -2.09 -9.22
CA PHE A 31 8.96 -0.75 -8.84
C PHE A 31 9.10 -0.62 -7.31
N THR A 32 8.12 -1.10 -6.55
CA THR A 32 8.14 -1.08 -5.08
C THR A 32 9.34 -1.86 -4.52
N ILE A 33 9.62 -3.05 -5.07
CA ILE A 33 10.80 -3.87 -4.71
C ILE A 33 12.10 -3.13 -5.03
N LYS A 34 12.19 -2.52 -6.21
CA LYS A 34 13.38 -1.74 -6.61
C LYS A 34 13.64 -0.60 -5.62
N TYR A 35 12.62 0.19 -5.28
CA TYR A 35 12.77 1.30 -4.32
C TYR A 35 13.00 0.83 -2.89
N LEU A 36 12.50 -0.35 -2.50
CA LEU A 36 12.84 -0.97 -1.22
C LEU A 36 14.35 -1.22 -1.14
N PHE A 37 14.92 -1.90 -2.13
CA PHE A 37 16.35 -2.23 -2.11
C PHE A 37 17.25 -0.99 -2.20
N LEU A 38 16.88 0.02 -2.98
CA LEU A 38 17.56 1.32 -3.00
C LEU A 38 17.54 1.97 -1.61
N SER A 39 16.36 2.07 -0.99
CA SER A 39 16.20 2.62 0.36
C SER A 39 16.94 1.79 1.43
N TRP A 40 17.03 0.48 1.23
CA TRP A 40 17.78 -0.42 2.12
C TRP A 40 19.28 -0.21 2.03
N ALA A 41 19.79 0.05 0.82
CA ALA A 41 21.18 0.41 0.57
C ALA A 41 21.53 1.84 1.04
N GLY A 42 20.54 2.62 1.47
CA GLY A 42 20.71 4.00 1.90
C GLY A 42 20.75 5.01 0.75
N ASP A 43 20.44 4.58 -0.48
CA ASP A 43 20.34 5.47 -1.64
C ASP A 43 18.93 6.06 -1.75
N TYR A 44 18.83 7.33 -1.38
CA TYR A 44 17.62 8.14 -1.46
C TYR A 44 17.68 9.15 -2.61
N GLY A 45 18.60 9.00 -3.56
CA GLY A 45 18.77 9.91 -4.70
C GLY A 45 17.52 10.02 -5.58
N PHE A 46 16.66 9.00 -5.57
CA PHE A 46 15.37 9.05 -6.25
C PHE A 46 14.42 10.15 -5.74
N LEU A 47 14.55 10.58 -4.48
CA LEU A 47 13.75 11.67 -3.91
C LEU A 47 14.22 13.04 -4.40
N ASN A 48 15.51 13.16 -4.73
CA ASN A 48 16.08 14.40 -5.26
C ASN A 48 15.39 14.80 -6.57
N ASN A 49 15.12 13.81 -7.42
CA ASN A 49 14.38 14.00 -8.67
C ASN A 49 12.92 14.43 -8.46
N LEU A 50 12.34 14.22 -7.27
CA LEU A 50 10.94 14.52 -6.97
C LEU A 50 10.75 15.84 -6.21
N ILE A 51 11.67 16.20 -5.31
CA ILE A 51 11.49 17.30 -4.35
C ILE A 51 12.24 18.57 -4.79
N HIS A 52 13.51 18.48 -5.15
CA HIS A 52 14.31 19.63 -5.62
C HIS A 52 15.49 19.18 -6.51
N PRO A 53 15.52 19.51 -7.81
CA PRO A 53 16.59 19.08 -8.72
C PRO A 53 17.97 19.71 -8.44
N SER A 54 18.06 20.72 -7.57
CA SER A 54 19.17 21.67 -7.54
C SER A 54 20.07 21.61 -6.30
N ASP A 55 19.64 20.95 -5.21
CA ASP A 55 20.43 20.85 -3.97
C ASP A 55 20.68 19.38 -3.59
N SER A 56 21.75 19.12 -2.85
CA SER A 56 22.04 17.79 -2.31
C SER A 56 21.00 17.42 -1.24
N PHE A 57 19.91 16.77 -1.63
CA PHE A 57 18.90 16.29 -0.69
C PHE A 57 19.47 15.20 0.23
N VAL A 58 19.48 15.48 1.54
CA VAL A 58 19.79 14.50 2.58
C VAL A 58 18.49 14.07 3.23
N ALA A 59 18.10 12.81 3.05
CA ALA A 59 16.91 12.26 3.69
C ALA A 59 17.10 12.24 5.21
N ASN A 60 16.25 12.96 5.94
CA ASN A 60 16.21 12.86 7.41
C ASN A 60 15.58 11.52 7.86
N GLU A 61 15.80 11.14 9.12
CA GLU A 61 15.33 9.88 9.69
C GLU A 61 13.82 9.68 9.56
N GLU A 62 13.01 10.75 9.66
CA GLU A 62 11.55 10.69 9.48
C GLU A 62 11.18 10.27 8.07
N ILE A 63 11.86 10.85 7.07
CA ILE A 63 11.61 10.57 5.66
C ILE A 63 11.98 9.13 5.35
N LYS A 64 13.11 8.64 5.90
CA LYS A 64 13.52 7.24 5.74
C LYS A 64 12.44 6.29 6.29
N LEU A 65 11.95 6.54 7.50
CA LEU A 65 10.93 5.72 8.14
C LEU A 65 9.58 5.78 7.39
N ALA A 66 9.18 6.96 6.94
CA ALA A 66 7.96 7.14 6.14
C ALA A 66 8.02 6.31 4.85
N ILE A 67 9.16 6.31 4.16
CA ILE A 67 9.36 5.52 2.95
C ILE A 67 9.25 4.03 3.23
N PHE A 68 9.86 3.53 4.30
CA PHE A 68 9.71 2.13 4.68
C PHE A 68 8.25 1.76 4.94
N THR A 69 7.48 2.61 5.63
CA THR A 69 6.05 2.34 5.85
C THR A 69 5.24 2.39 4.56
N ILE A 70 5.48 3.37 3.68
CA ILE A 70 4.77 3.48 2.40
C ILE A 70 5.06 2.27 1.51
N ILE A 71 6.33 1.87 1.40
CA ILE A 71 6.73 0.67 0.65
C ILE A 71 6.07 -0.57 1.23
N GLY A 72 6.02 -0.68 2.56
CA GLY A 72 5.30 -1.74 3.26
C GLY A 72 3.83 -1.77 2.86
N ALA A 73 3.16 -0.62 2.93
CA ALA A 73 1.76 -0.49 2.56
C ALA A 73 1.50 -0.85 1.09
N LEU A 74 2.39 -0.46 0.17
CA LEU A 74 2.32 -0.86 -1.23
C LEU A 74 2.42 -2.39 -1.39
N PHE A 75 3.25 -3.09 -0.62
CA PHE A 75 3.26 -4.55 -0.60
C PHE A 75 1.97 -5.17 -0.06
N GLY A 76 1.39 -4.58 0.99
CA GLY A 76 0.09 -4.98 1.52
C GLY A 76 -1.00 -4.87 0.45
N GLY A 77 -1.08 -3.72 -0.22
CA GLY A 77 -1.99 -3.46 -1.33
C GLY A 77 -1.76 -4.39 -2.53
N ALA A 78 -0.49 -4.67 -2.87
CA ALA A 78 -0.13 -5.64 -3.90
C ALA A 78 -0.66 -7.03 -3.58
N THR A 79 -0.45 -7.49 -2.35
CA THR A 79 -0.89 -8.81 -1.89
C THR A 79 -2.42 -8.92 -1.97
N LEU A 80 -3.14 -7.87 -1.57
CA LEU A 80 -4.59 -7.82 -1.71
C LEU A 80 -5.01 -7.82 -3.19
N GLY A 81 -4.35 -7.04 -4.04
CA GLY A 81 -4.61 -7.00 -5.48
C GLY A 81 -4.43 -8.37 -6.13
N ILE A 82 -3.38 -9.11 -5.79
CA ILE A 82 -3.11 -10.45 -6.32
C ILE A 82 -4.18 -11.44 -5.85
N THR A 83 -4.51 -11.45 -4.55
CA THR A 83 -5.51 -12.38 -3.99
C THR A 83 -6.91 -12.10 -4.52
N SER A 84 -7.27 -10.82 -4.65
CA SER A 84 -8.53 -10.37 -5.27
C SER A 84 -8.60 -10.77 -6.74
N LEU A 85 -7.53 -10.54 -7.51
CA LEU A 85 -7.49 -10.93 -8.93
C LEU A 85 -7.64 -12.44 -9.09
N HIS A 86 -6.96 -13.24 -8.27
CA HIS A 86 -7.11 -14.69 -8.28
C HIS A 86 -8.57 -15.11 -8.00
N LYS A 87 -9.19 -14.51 -6.99
CA LYS A 87 -10.60 -14.79 -6.64
C LYS A 87 -11.55 -14.42 -7.79
N TYR A 88 -11.46 -13.21 -8.33
CA TYR A 88 -12.43 -12.72 -9.32
C TYR A 88 -12.19 -13.24 -10.74
N SER A 89 -10.93 -13.55 -11.08
CA SER A 89 -10.58 -14.07 -12.41
C SER A 89 -10.69 -15.59 -12.48
N ALA A 90 -10.19 -16.33 -11.49
CA ALA A 90 -10.11 -17.80 -11.57
C ALA A 90 -11.32 -18.49 -10.93
N VAL A 91 -11.81 -17.95 -9.79
CA VAL A 91 -12.84 -18.63 -8.98
C VAL A 91 -14.25 -18.17 -9.37
N THR A 92 -14.55 -16.88 -9.24
CA THR A 92 -15.93 -16.40 -9.46
C THR A 92 -16.23 -16.07 -10.93
N LYS A 93 -15.21 -15.79 -11.75
CA LYS A 93 -15.34 -15.42 -13.17
C LYS A 93 -16.27 -14.21 -13.40
N THR A 94 -16.41 -13.33 -12.42
CA THR A 94 -17.29 -12.15 -12.42
C THR A 94 -16.54 -10.84 -12.63
N LEU A 95 -15.31 -10.89 -13.16
CA LEU A 95 -14.50 -9.70 -13.37
C LEU A 95 -15.19 -8.78 -14.39
N ASP A 96 -15.53 -7.58 -13.92
CA ASP A 96 -16.23 -6.56 -14.69
C ASP A 96 -15.47 -5.22 -14.64
N ILE A 97 -15.83 -4.29 -15.52
CA ILE A 97 -15.20 -2.98 -15.65
C ILE A 97 -15.27 -2.18 -14.33
N ASP A 98 -16.33 -2.37 -13.54
CA ASP A 98 -16.49 -1.72 -12.24
C ASP A 98 -15.38 -2.09 -11.24
N HIS A 99 -14.78 -3.29 -11.39
CA HIS A 99 -13.69 -3.72 -10.53
C HIS A 99 -12.35 -3.05 -10.90
N LEU A 100 -12.20 -2.55 -12.15
CA LEU A 100 -10.96 -1.95 -12.64
C LEU A 100 -10.54 -0.75 -11.79
N TRP A 101 -11.51 0.09 -11.42
CA TRP A 101 -11.26 1.26 -10.57
C TRP A 101 -10.73 0.88 -9.19
N GLY A 102 -11.20 -0.24 -8.63
CA GLY A 102 -10.70 -0.77 -7.37
C GLY A 102 -9.21 -1.14 -7.45
N TYR A 103 -8.80 -1.83 -8.51
CA TYR A 103 -7.38 -2.18 -8.71
C TYR A 103 -6.51 -0.96 -9.01
N LEU A 104 -7.00 0.00 -9.78
CA LEU A 104 -6.26 1.21 -10.11
C LEU A 104 -6.03 2.11 -8.88
N MET A 105 -7.05 2.23 -8.02
CA MET A 105 -6.98 3.04 -6.80
C MET A 105 -6.22 2.38 -5.66
N ALA A 106 -6.06 1.05 -5.68
CA ALA A 106 -5.36 0.30 -4.63
C ALA A 106 -3.97 0.88 -4.26
N PRO A 107 -3.03 1.12 -5.18
CA PRO A 107 -1.72 1.68 -4.82
C PRO A 107 -1.82 3.11 -4.27
N MET A 108 -2.73 3.94 -4.77
CA MET A 108 -2.92 5.29 -4.24
C MET A 108 -3.42 5.24 -2.80
N LEU A 109 -4.39 4.37 -2.53
CA LEU A 109 -4.90 4.13 -1.19
C LEU A 109 -3.82 3.59 -0.25
N SER A 110 -3.01 2.63 -0.72
CA SER A 110 -1.88 2.09 0.04
C SER A 110 -0.89 3.17 0.46
N ILE A 111 -0.58 4.14 -0.41
CA ILE A 111 0.30 5.26 -0.06
C ILE A 111 -0.31 6.10 1.06
N VAL A 112 -1.59 6.45 0.96
CA VAL A 112 -2.29 7.24 1.99
C VAL A 112 -2.30 6.49 3.33
N ILE A 113 -2.63 5.20 3.34
CA ILE A 113 -2.61 4.36 4.54
C ILE A 113 -1.20 4.29 5.13
N GLY A 114 -0.18 4.12 4.28
CA GLY A 114 1.22 4.10 4.70
C GLY A 114 1.63 5.38 5.42
N ILE A 115 1.25 6.56 4.89
CA ILE A 115 1.52 7.86 5.51
C ILE A 115 0.78 7.97 6.86
N LEU A 116 -0.50 7.58 6.91
CA LEU A 116 -1.28 7.63 8.15
C LEU A 116 -0.67 6.75 9.25
N ILE A 117 -0.28 5.52 8.91
CA ILE A 117 0.39 4.60 9.84
C ILE A 117 1.74 5.15 10.28
N PHE A 118 2.52 5.73 9.36
CA PHE A 118 3.76 6.40 9.73
C PHE A 118 3.51 7.49 10.76
N CYS A 119 2.54 8.37 10.55
CA CYS A 119 2.20 9.44 11.49
C CYS A 119 1.77 8.90 12.86
N LEU A 120 0.91 7.87 12.90
CA LEU A 120 0.45 7.26 14.14
C LEU A 120 1.60 6.58 14.91
N LEU A 121 2.46 5.85 14.21
CA LEU A 121 3.60 5.17 14.84
C LEU A 121 4.66 6.15 15.30
N TYR A 122 5.03 7.11 14.45
CA TYR A 122 6.06 8.09 14.77
C TYR A 122 5.61 8.98 15.93
N SER A 123 4.39 9.52 15.90
CA SER A 123 3.87 10.31 17.03
C SER A 123 3.75 9.50 18.31
N GLY A 124 3.22 8.27 18.24
CA GLY A 124 3.07 7.39 19.40
C GLY A 124 4.42 7.04 20.04
N LEU A 125 5.41 6.66 19.24
CA LEU A 125 6.75 6.37 19.72
C LEU A 125 7.49 7.60 20.22
N MET A 126 7.31 8.76 19.59
CA MET A 126 7.90 10.02 20.03
C MET A 126 7.39 10.44 21.41
N VAL A 127 6.09 10.27 21.68
CA VAL A 127 5.49 10.52 23.01
C VAL A 127 6.06 9.55 24.06
N LEU A 128 6.17 8.25 23.72
CA LEU A 128 6.69 7.22 24.63
C LEU A 128 8.19 7.39 24.94
N ASN A 129 8.98 7.89 23.98
CA ASN A 129 10.42 8.13 24.13
C ASN A 129 10.75 9.53 24.70
N GLY A 130 9.76 10.31 25.11
CA GLY A 130 9.99 11.65 25.68
C GLY A 130 10.57 12.66 24.70
N GLY A 131 10.25 12.55 23.41
CA GLY A 131 10.72 13.46 22.37
C GLY A 131 12.09 13.13 21.78
N ALA A 132 12.74 12.04 22.20
CA ALA A 132 13.96 11.57 21.54
C ALA A 132 13.67 11.08 20.11
N SER A 133 14.51 11.50 19.16
CA SER A 133 14.39 11.10 17.75
C SER A 133 14.59 9.60 17.58
N ILE A 134 13.74 8.97 16.76
CA ILE A 134 13.82 7.54 16.46
C ILE A 134 15.02 7.29 15.53
N ASN A 135 15.88 6.35 15.91
CA ASN A 135 17.05 5.97 15.11
C ASN A 135 16.64 5.03 13.96
N ALA A 136 16.48 5.57 12.75
CA ALA A 136 16.15 4.79 11.56
C ALA A 136 17.34 3.95 11.06
N ALA A 137 18.57 4.12 11.59
CA ALA A 137 19.68 3.22 11.27
C ALA A 137 19.46 1.81 11.83
N GLN A 138 18.63 1.65 12.86
CA GLN A 138 18.30 0.34 13.41
C GLN A 138 17.41 -0.46 12.45
N THR A 139 17.91 -1.59 11.98
CA THR A 139 17.19 -2.49 11.06
C THR A 139 15.86 -2.98 11.64
N SER A 140 15.78 -3.20 12.95
CA SER A 140 14.54 -3.57 13.64
C SER A 140 13.44 -2.52 13.48
N VAL A 141 13.79 -1.23 13.56
CA VAL A 141 12.85 -0.12 13.37
C VAL A 141 12.36 -0.07 11.93
N LYS A 142 13.26 -0.17 10.94
CA LYS A 142 12.89 -0.20 9.51
C LYS A 142 11.92 -1.34 9.19
N ILE A 143 12.22 -2.55 9.68
CA ILE A 143 11.36 -3.73 9.48
C ILE A 143 10.01 -3.55 10.19
N GLY A 144 9.99 -2.97 11.39
CA GLY A 144 8.77 -2.66 12.13
C GLY A 144 7.83 -1.74 11.35
N TYR A 145 8.37 -0.62 10.84
CA TYR A 145 7.62 0.35 10.04
C TYR A 145 7.13 -0.26 8.71
N LEU A 146 7.96 -1.06 8.04
CA LEU A 146 7.61 -1.79 6.81
C LEU A 146 6.47 -2.79 7.04
N SER A 147 6.61 -3.66 8.06
CA SER A 147 5.64 -4.72 8.35
C SER A 147 4.28 -4.17 8.77
N LEU A 148 4.24 -3.12 9.59
CA LEU A 148 2.99 -2.48 10.00
C LEU A 148 2.28 -1.82 8.81
N GLY A 149 3.02 -1.13 7.93
CA GLY A 149 2.46 -0.63 6.67
C GLY A 149 1.80 -1.73 5.85
N ALA A 150 2.50 -2.86 5.68
CA ALA A 150 1.99 -4.00 4.91
C ALA A 150 0.70 -4.60 5.49
N ILE A 151 0.66 -4.84 6.80
CA ILE A 151 -0.51 -5.43 7.46
C ILE A 151 -1.72 -4.49 7.35
N CYS A 152 -1.53 -3.20 7.61
CA CYS A 152 -2.62 -2.23 7.59
C CYS A 152 -3.21 -2.02 6.19
N SER A 153 -2.37 -1.97 5.15
CA SER A 153 -2.86 -1.82 3.78
C SER A 153 -3.41 -3.11 3.18
N TYR A 154 -2.91 -4.28 3.60
CA TYR A 154 -3.48 -5.56 3.16
C TYR A 154 -4.97 -5.67 3.52
N ASN A 155 -5.35 -5.14 4.69
CA ASN A 155 -6.73 -5.14 5.16
C ASN A 155 -7.25 -3.71 5.36
N TRP A 156 -7.17 -2.90 4.29
CA TRP A 156 -7.52 -1.48 4.32
C TRP A 156 -8.95 -1.21 4.77
N ASP A 157 -9.92 -2.08 4.44
CA ASP A 157 -11.32 -1.96 4.89
C ASP A 157 -11.42 -1.95 6.43
N VAL A 158 -10.73 -2.88 7.09
CA VAL A 158 -10.71 -2.96 8.57
C VAL A 158 -9.97 -1.77 9.16
N PHE A 159 -8.90 -1.31 8.52
CA PHE A 159 -8.17 -0.12 8.94
C PHE A 159 -9.05 1.15 8.88
N VAL A 160 -9.71 1.40 7.75
CA VAL A 160 -10.62 2.54 7.57
C VAL A 160 -11.80 2.47 8.55
N MET A 161 -12.39 1.28 8.75
CA MET A 161 -13.45 1.11 9.74
C MET A 161 -12.97 1.44 11.17
N LYS A 162 -11.75 1.05 11.54
CA LYS A 162 -11.18 1.40 12.86
C LYS A 162 -10.93 2.90 12.98
N LEU A 163 -10.42 3.55 11.93
CA LEU A 163 -10.27 5.01 11.90
C LEU A 163 -11.63 5.72 12.03
N GLN A 164 -12.66 5.24 11.34
CA GLN A 164 -14.00 5.80 11.43
C GLN A 164 -14.56 5.66 12.85
N LYS A 165 -14.39 4.51 13.50
CA LYS A 165 -14.79 4.31 14.90
C LYS A 165 -14.07 5.26 15.85
N LEU A 166 -12.76 5.46 15.65
CA LEU A 166 -11.97 6.39 16.44
C LEU A 166 -12.45 7.85 16.24
N SER A 167 -12.70 8.25 14.99
CA SER A 167 -13.19 9.59 14.66
C SER A 167 -14.57 9.88 15.25
N LYS A 168 -15.46 8.90 15.33
CA LYS A 168 -16.76 9.06 15.98
C LYS A 168 -16.63 9.31 17.48
N HIS A 169 -15.72 8.61 18.14
CA HIS A 169 -15.51 8.77 19.58
C HIS A 169 -15.05 10.20 19.94
N VAL A 170 -14.23 10.82 19.09
CA VAL A 170 -13.81 12.23 19.25
C VAL A 170 -14.97 13.22 19.05
N SER A 171 -16.01 12.84 18.30
CA SER A 171 -17.19 13.69 18.05
C SER A 171 -18.27 13.56 19.13
N GLU A 172 -18.17 12.55 20.01
CA GLU A 172 -19.13 12.29 21.09
C GLU A 172 -18.65 12.83 22.46
N GLU A 173 -17.45 13.44 22.51
CA GLU A 173 -17.00 14.33 23.59
C GLU A 173 -17.32 15.80 23.26
#